data_AF-A0A357CVR0-F1
#
_entry.id   AF-A0A357CVR0-F1
#
_cell.length_a   1.000
_cell.length_b   1.000
_cell.length_c   1.000
_cell.angle_alpha   90.00
_cell.angle_beta   90.00
_cell.angle_gamma   90.00
#
_symmetry.space_group_name_H-M   'P 1'
#
loop_
_entity.id
_entity.type
_entity.pdbx_description
1 polymer ?
#
loop_
_entity_poly.entity_id
_entity_poly.type
_entity_poly.pdbx_seq_one_letter_code
_entity_poly.pdbx_strand_id
1 'polypeptide(L)' 'DSHTCTYGALGAFSTGVGSTDMACGMATGKAWFKVPPAIRFELTGKKRKWVSGKD' A
#
# COMPACT_ATOMS: atom_id res chain seq x y z
N ASP A 1 -1.88 10.79 3.87
CA ASP A 1 -3.19 10.31 3.40
C ASP A 1 -3.35 8.84 3.78
N SER A 2 -4.54 8.36 4.13
CA SER A 2 -4.73 6.97 4.56
C SER A 2 -4.73 5.97 3.41
N HIS A 3 -4.97 6.42 2.17
CA HIS A 3 -5.02 5.61 0.96
C HIS A 3 -3.68 5.61 0.19
N THR A 4 -2.59 6.02 0.83
CA THR A 4 -1.24 5.92 0.24
C THR A 4 -0.86 4.49 -0.14
N CYS A 5 -1.54 3.47 0.43
CA CYS A 5 -1.42 2.06 0.01
C CYS A 5 -1.81 1.81 -1.46
N THR A 6 -2.56 2.70 -2.11
CA THR A 6 -2.94 2.56 -3.52
C THR A 6 -1.73 2.44 -4.46
N TYR A 7 -0.59 3.08 -4.12
CA TYR A 7 0.63 2.96 -4.91
C TYR A 7 1.24 1.54 -4.91
N GLY A 8 0.80 0.67 -3.99
CA GLY A 8 1.14 -0.76 -4.01
C GLY A 8 0.70 -1.49 -5.28
N ALA A 9 -0.32 -0.96 -6.00
CA ALA A 9 -0.72 -1.47 -7.31
C ALA A 9 0.40 -1.36 -8.37
N LEU A 10 1.40 -0.50 -8.15
CA LEU A 10 2.58 -0.33 -9.02
C LEU A 10 3.77 -1.20 -8.59
N GLY A 11 3.60 -2.09 -7.60
CA GLY A 11 4.67 -2.96 -7.09
C GLY A 11 5.61 -2.29 -6.08
N ALA A 12 5.22 -1.13 -5.54
CA ALA A 12 5.98 -0.43 -4.50
C ALA A 12 5.47 -0.78 -3.09
N PHE A 13 6.35 -0.71 -2.08
CA PHE A 13 5.91 -0.62 -0.69
C PHE A 13 5.47 0.81 -0.39
N SER A 14 4.19 1.00 -0.05
CA SER A 14 3.64 2.31 0.30
C SER A 14 2.70 2.23 1.49
N THR A 15 2.84 3.17 2.43
CA THR A 15 2.01 3.25 3.64
C THR A 15 1.72 4.69 4.02
N GLY A 16 0.55 4.93 4.61
CA GLY A 16 0.26 6.18 5.28
C GLY A 16 1.13 6.32 6.53
N VAL A 17 1.52 7.55 6.84
CA VAL A 17 2.31 7.91 8.04
C VAL A 17 1.73 9.15 8.71
N GLY A 18 2.04 9.34 9.99
CA GLY A 18 1.69 10.56 10.73
C GLY A 18 2.60 11.74 10.37
N SER A 19 2.28 12.92 10.89
CA SER A 19 3.07 14.14 10.66
C SER A 19 4.49 14.03 11.20
N THR A 20 4.70 13.43 12.37
CA THR A 20 6.02 13.23 12.97
C THR A 20 6.90 12.31 12.11
N ASP A 21 6.35 11.18 11.66
CA ASP A 21 7.08 10.25 10.79
C ASP A 21 7.42 10.89 9.45
N MET A 22 6.51 11.68 8.89
CA MET A 22 6.75 12.46 7.67
C MET A 22 7.89 13.46 7.89
N ALA A 23 7.90 14.20 8.99
CA ALA A 23 8.96 15.14 9.33
C ALA A 23 10.32 14.44 9.45
N CYS A 24 10.38 13.29 10.14
CA CYS A 24 11.59 12.47 10.23
C CYS A 24 12.06 11.99 8.84
N GLY A 25 11.14 11.52 8.00
CA GLY A 25 11.43 11.11 6.63
C GLY A 25 11.97 12.24 5.77
N MET A 26 11.39 13.43 5.86
CA MET A 26 11.86 14.62 5.12
C MET A 26 13.23 15.09 5.61
N ALA A 27 13.48 15.04 6.93
CA ALA A 27 14.75 15.50 7.50
C ALA A 27 15.91 14.52 7.25
N THR A 28 15.63 13.21 7.21
CA THR A 28 16.67 12.17 7.20
C THR A 28 16.73 11.34 5.92
N GLY A 29 15.71 11.39 5.08
CA GLY A 29 15.53 10.48 3.94
C GLY A 29 15.28 9.03 4.35
N LYS A 30 14.97 8.76 5.62
CA LYS A 30 14.82 7.41 6.19
C LYS A 30 13.55 7.30 7.03
N ALA A 31 13.05 6.08 7.14
CA ALA A 31 11.92 5.73 7.99
C ALA A 31 12.13 4.34 8.58
N TRP A 32 11.51 4.08 9.74
CA TRP A 32 11.59 2.83 10.47
C TRP A 32 10.28 2.08 10.29
N PHE A 33 10.37 0.84 9.84
CA PHE A 33 9.21 0.00 9.64
C PHE A 33 9.40 -1.32 10.38
N LYS A 34 8.37 -1.73 11.12
CA LYS A 34 8.24 -3.14 11.49
C LYS A 34 7.82 -3.89 10.23
N VAL A 35 8.61 -4.88 9.80
CA VAL A 35 8.29 -5.69 8.63
C VAL A 35 6.91 -6.36 8.85
N PRO A 36 5.91 -6.06 8.01
CA PRO A 36 4.57 -6.64 8.18
C PRO A 36 4.54 -8.07 7.64
N PRO A 37 3.67 -8.95 8.16
CA PRO A 37 3.35 -10.20 7.49
C PRO A 37 2.66 -9.90 6.14
N ALA A 38 2.83 -10.80 5.17
CA ALA A 38 2.18 -10.71 3.87
C ALA A 38 1.04 -11.73 3.76
N ILE A 39 -0.10 -11.28 3.22
CA ILE A 39 -1.22 -12.15 2.85
C ILE A 39 -1.30 -12.18 1.33
N ARG A 40 -1.28 -13.38 0.74
CA ARG A 40 -1.35 -13.57 -0.72
C ARG A 40 -2.77 -13.93 -1.13
N PHE A 41 -3.34 -13.11 -2.01
CA PHE A 41 -4.59 -13.39 -2.69
C PHE A 41 -4.31 -13.84 -4.11
N GLU A 42 -4.71 -15.06 -4.46
CA GLU A 42 -4.59 -15.58 -5.82
C GLU A 42 -5.95 -15.49 -6.52
N LEU A 43 -6.07 -14.57 -7.47
CA LEU A 43 -7.30 -14.36 -8.22
C LEU A 43 -7.29 -15.25 -9.47
N THR A 44 -8.14 -16.27 -9.48
CA THR A 44 -8.28 -17.23 -10.59
C THR A 44 -9.50 -16.92 -11.45
N GLY A 45 -9.48 -17.33 -12.72
CA GLY A 45 -10.61 -17.18 -13.65
C GLY A 45 -10.68 -15.82 -14.36
N LYS A 46 -11.87 -15.44 -14.83
CA LYS A 46 -12.11 -14.17 -15.54
C LYS A 46 -13.32 -13.46 -14.92
N LYS A 47 -13.24 -12.13 -14.84
CA LYS A 47 -14.35 -11.29 -14.34
C LYS A 47 -15.59 -11.50 -15.22
N ARG A 48 -16.77 -11.62 -14.60
CA ARG A 48 -18.05 -11.70 -15.30
C ARG A 48 -18.47 -10.31 -15.79
N LYS A 49 -19.41 -10.27 -16.73
CA LYS A 49 -20.01 -9.00 -17.18
C LYS A 49 -20.59 -8.25 -15.97
N TRP A 50 -20.29 -6.96 -15.88
CA TRP A 50 -20.68 -6.06 -14.79
C TRP A 50 -19.94 -6.22 -13.46
N VAL A 51 -18.97 -7.14 -13.35
CA VAL A 51 -18.09 -7.28 -12.17
C VAL A 51 -16.79 -6.50 -12.41
N SER A 52 -16.45 -5.60 -11.50
CA SER A 52 -15.29 -4.70 -11.56
C SER A 52 -14.15 -5.16 -10.65
N GLY A 53 -13.15 -4.30 -10.41
CA GLY A 53 -12.12 -4.56 -9.38
C GLY A 53 -12.52 -4.08 -7.97
N LYS A 54 -13.66 -3.38 -7.86
CA LYS A 54 -14.23 -2.94 -6.59
C LYS A 54 -15.13 -4.02 -5.96
N ASP A 55 -15.72 -4.86 -6.80
CA ASP A 55 -16.55 -6.01 -6.42
C ASP A 55 -15.68 -7.21 -6.03
#